data_AF-A0A7W7SEN5-F1
#
_entry.id   AF-A0A7W7SEN5-F1
#
_cell.length_a   1.000
_cell.length_b   1.000
_cell.length_c   1.000
_cell.angle_alpha   90.00
_cell.angle_beta   90.00
_cell.angle_gamma   90.00
#
_symmetry.space_group_name_H-M   'P 1'
#
loop_
_entity.id
_entity.type
_entity.pdbx_description
1 polymer ?
#
loop_
_entity_poly.entity_id
_entity_poly.type
_entity_poly.pdbx_seq_one_letter_code
_entity_poly.pdbx_strand_id
1 'polypeptide(L)'
;MTNRHDPLSSVEFIAFRELHHPRYLSYARVWFREGGLAASVVEEAFAVMAAGWAEILGSPNPTAAAWRILRATVAARFDPARVPTQRVTAADEDLAILHYVVGLATPEIADVVGTDTANVASQLRHALREAADW
;
A
#
# COMPACT_ATOMS: atom_id res chain seq x y z
N MET A 1 -7.80 27.76 19.20
CA MET A 1 -8.50 26.53 19.62
C MET A 1 -8.71 25.68 18.38
N THR A 2 -7.74 24.86 18.01
CA THR A 2 -7.80 24.02 16.81
C THR A 2 -8.59 22.77 17.17
N ASN A 3 -9.81 22.66 16.63
CA ASN A 3 -10.70 21.53 16.85
C ASN A 3 -10.03 20.29 16.24
N ARG A 4 -9.42 19.46 17.09
CA ARG A 4 -8.81 18.19 16.69
C ARG A 4 -9.95 17.19 16.48
N HIS A 5 -10.57 17.25 15.30
CA HIS A 5 -11.49 16.21 14.87
C HIS A 5 -10.75 14.88 14.96
N ASP A 6 -11.34 13.93 15.70
CA ASP A 6 -10.83 12.57 15.75
C ASP A 6 -10.94 12.00 14.32
N PRO A 7 -9.82 11.70 13.64
CA PRO A 7 -9.84 11.19 12.27
C PRO A 7 -10.58 9.85 12.17
N LEU A 8 -10.71 9.11 13.28
CA LEU A 8 -11.50 7.88 13.35
C LEU A 8 -13.02 8.12 13.22
N SER A 9 -13.47 9.36 13.43
CA SER A 9 -14.86 9.78 13.23
C SER A 9 -15.12 10.42 11.85
N SER A 10 -14.09 10.56 11.01
CA SER A 10 -14.25 11.13 9.67
C SER A 10 -14.88 10.12 8.72
N VAL A 11 -16.00 10.49 8.11
CA VAL A 11 -16.67 9.70 7.07
C VAL A 11 -15.74 9.38 5.88
N GLU A 12 -14.83 10.31 5.55
CA GLU A 12 -13.85 10.13 4.48
C GLU A 12 -12.84 9.04 4.82
N PHE A 13 -12.35 9.02 6.07
CA PHE A 13 -11.42 8.00 6.54
C PHE A 13 -12.09 6.63 6.61
N ILE A 14 -13.34 6.56 7.07
CA ILE A 14 -14.12 5.32 7.11
C ILE A 14 -14.32 4.76 5.70
N ALA A 15 -14.78 5.58 4.76
CA ALA A 15 -14.97 5.18 3.37
C ALA A 15 -13.65 4.73 2.71
N PHE A 16 -12.56 5.46 2.95
CA PHE A 16 -11.23 5.08 2.48
C PHE A 16 -10.79 3.73 3.05
N ARG A 17 -10.96 3.53 4.36
CA ARG A 17 -10.61 2.26 5.02
C ARG A 17 -11.42 1.10 4.43
N GLU A 18 -12.73 1.25 4.29
CA GLU A 18 -13.59 0.21 3.71
C GLU A 18 -13.18 -0.15 2.28
N LEU A 19 -12.86 0.85 1.45
CA LEU A 19 -12.46 0.65 0.07
C LEU A 19 -11.10 -0.09 -0.08
N HIS A 20 -10.14 0.24 0.78
CA HIS A 20 -8.75 -0.24 0.63
C HIS A 20 -8.42 -1.47 1.50
N HIS A 21 -9.14 -1.69 2.60
CA HIS A 21 -8.83 -2.75 3.58
C HIS A 21 -8.69 -4.15 2.97
N PRO A 22 -9.62 -4.65 2.12
CA PRO A 22 -9.49 -5.99 1.55
C PRO A 22 -8.21 -6.16 0.72
N ARG A 23 -7.82 -5.13 -0.03
CA ARG A 23 -6.66 -5.16 -0.93
C ARG A 23 -5.34 -5.06 -0.16
N TYR A 24 -5.30 -4.20 0.87
CA TYR A 24 -4.16 -4.09 1.77
C TYR A 24 -3.93 -5.39 2.54
N LEU A 25 -5.01 -6.07 2.96
CA LEU A 25 -4.92 -7.37 3.61
C LEU A 25 -4.40 -8.47 2.67
N SER A 26 -4.88 -8.51 1.44
CA SER A 26 -4.37 -9.48 0.45
C SER A 26 -2.89 -9.29 0.15
N TYR A 27 -2.43 -8.03 0.06
CA TYR A 27 -1.00 -7.74 -0.09
C TYR A 27 -0.19 -8.17 1.15
N ALA A 28 -0.62 -7.81 2.37
CA ALA A 28 0.10 -8.17 3.59
C ALA A 28 0.23 -9.70 3.80
N ARG A 29 -0.76 -10.48 3.36
CA ARG A 29 -0.75 -11.96 3.43
C ARG A 29 0.36 -12.60 2.61
N VAL A 30 0.90 -11.91 1.60
CA VAL A 30 2.05 -12.41 0.82
C VAL A 30 3.29 -12.51 1.72
N TRP A 31 3.44 -11.59 2.67
CA TRP A 31 4.61 -11.49 3.55
C TRP A 31 4.41 -12.24 4.87
N PHE A 32 3.17 -12.34 5.36
CA PHE A 32 2.85 -12.98 6.64
C PHE A 32 1.90 -14.17 6.42
N ARG A 33 2.44 -15.40 6.46
CA ARG A 33 1.67 -16.65 6.31
C ARG A 33 0.63 -16.85 7.42
N GLU A 34 0.86 -16.29 8.60
CA GLU A 34 -0.11 -16.27 9.70
C GLU A 34 -1.11 -15.12 9.52
N GLY A 35 -2.37 -15.45 9.25
CA GLY A 35 -3.41 -14.46 8.96
C GLY A 35 -3.64 -13.41 10.06
N GLY A 36 -3.35 -13.75 11.33
CA GLY A 36 -3.42 -12.81 12.45
C GLY A 36 -2.40 -11.67 12.35
N LEU A 37 -1.17 -11.98 11.92
CA LEU A 37 -0.12 -10.99 11.79
C LEU A 37 -0.37 -10.04 10.60
N ALA A 38 -0.84 -10.57 9.46
CA ALA A 38 -1.21 -9.76 8.31
C ALA A 38 -2.31 -8.74 8.66
N ALA A 39 -3.35 -9.17 9.39
CA ALA A 39 -4.41 -8.28 9.84
C ALA A 39 -3.87 -7.20 10.79
N SER A 40 -3.06 -7.58 11.79
CA SER A 40 -2.49 -6.61 12.73
C SER A 40 -1.62 -5.55 12.04
N VAL A 41 -0.83 -5.92 11.03
CA VAL A 41 0.00 -4.97 10.26
C VAL A 41 -0.85 -3.97 9.48
N VAL A 42 -1.95 -4.44 8.89
CA VAL A 42 -2.89 -3.56 8.17
C VAL A 42 -3.59 -2.60 9.12
N GLU A 43 -4.01 -3.08 10.29
CA GLU A 43 -4.61 -2.22 11.32
C GLU A 43 -3.61 -1.20 11.87
N GLU A 44 -2.35 -1.58 12.06
CA GLU A 44 -1.27 -0.67 12.43
C GLU A 44 -1.06 0.41 11.36
N ALA A 45 -1.02 0.02 10.08
CA ALA A 45 -0.91 0.96 8.97
C ALA A 45 -2.10 1.94 8.95
N PHE A 46 -3.34 1.47 9.17
CA PHE A 46 -4.51 2.34 9.27
C PHE A 46 -4.46 3.27 10.48
N ALA A 47 -3.93 2.82 11.62
CA ALA A 47 -3.72 3.67 12.78
C ALA A 47 -2.73 4.81 12.48
N VAL A 48 -1.63 4.51 11.77
CA VAL A 48 -0.68 5.53 11.30
C VAL A 48 -1.34 6.51 10.33
N MET A 49 -2.13 5.99 9.37
CA MET A 49 -2.88 6.83 8.43
C MET A 49 -3.89 7.74 9.15
N ALA A 50 -4.63 7.22 10.13
CA ALA A 50 -5.57 8.00 10.92
C ALA A 50 -4.86 9.16 11.63
N ALA A 51 -3.73 8.89 12.29
CA ALA A 51 -2.96 9.91 13.00
C ALA A 51 -2.49 11.08 12.10
N GLY A 52 -2.25 10.80 10.81
CA GLY A 52 -1.82 11.78 9.80
C GLY A 52 -2.88 12.09 8.73
N TRP A 53 -4.17 11.82 8.98
CA TRP A 53 -5.17 11.79 7.90
C TRP A 53 -5.31 13.10 7.13
N ALA A 54 -5.25 14.23 7.83
CA ALA A 54 -5.33 15.56 7.20
C ALA A 54 -4.14 15.83 6.26
N GLU A 55 -2.94 15.33 6.58
CA GLU A 55 -1.76 15.46 5.72
C GLU A 55 -1.87 14.57 4.48
N ILE A 56 -2.42 13.35 4.64
CA ILE A 56 -2.67 12.42 3.54
C ILE A 56 -3.68 13.02 2.55
N LEU A 57 -4.80 13.56 3.04
CA LEU A 57 -5.79 14.24 2.20
C LEU A 57 -5.25 15.51 1.53
N GLY A 58 -4.37 16.24 2.22
CA GLY A 58 -3.69 17.41 1.66
C GLY A 58 -2.59 17.07 0.65
N SER A 59 -2.22 15.80 0.49
CA SER A 59 -1.19 15.40 -0.45
C SER A 59 -1.71 15.42 -1.90
N PRO A 60 -0.81 15.57 -2.90
CA PRO A 60 -1.21 15.52 -4.31
C PRO A 60 -1.86 14.19 -4.72
N ASN A 61 -1.63 13.12 -3.95
CA ASN A 61 -2.18 11.80 -4.19
C ASN A 61 -2.34 11.02 -2.86
N PRO A 62 -3.51 11.12 -2.22
CA PRO A 62 -3.77 10.49 -0.92
C PRO A 62 -3.59 8.97 -0.94
N THR A 63 -4.01 8.31 -2.02
CA THR A 63 -3.88 6.86 -2.20
C THR A 63 -2.40 6.44 -2.25
N ALA A 64 -1.56 7.15 -2.99
CA ALA A 64 -0.12 6.85 -3.06
C ALA A 64 0.58 7.09 -1.71
N ALA A 65 0.17 8.13 -0.98
CA ALA A 65 0.67 8.39 0.37
C ALA A 65 0.28 7.25 1.34
N ALA A 66 -0.97 6.80 1.29
CA ALA A 66 -1.47 5.67 2.09
C ALA A 66 -0.76 4.35 1.75
N TRP A 67 -0.58 4.07 0.46
CA TRP A 67 0.14 2.88 -0.01
C TRP A 67 1.59 2.85 0.48
N ARG A 68 2.28 4.00 0.45
CA ARG A 68 3.64 4.12 1.00
C ARG A 68 3.69 3.83 2.50
N ILE A 69 2.68 4.25 3.26
CA ILE A 69 2.59 3.95 4.69
C ILE A 69 2.44 2.44 4.90
N LEU A 70 1.51 1.79 4.21
CA LEU A 70 1.33 0.33 4.30
C LEU A 70 2.63 -0.43 4.02
N ARG A 71 3.32 -0.10 2.92
CA ARG A 71 4.59 -0.75 2.56
C ARG A 71 5.67 -0.56 3.61
N ALA A 72 5.76 0.64 4.18
CA ALA A 72 6.71 0.89 5.26
C ALA A 72 6.38 0.06 6.51
N THR A 73 5.10 -0.07 6.87
CA THR A 73 4.67 -0.89 8.00
C THR A 73 4.94 -2.38 7.76
N VAL A 74 4.63 -2.90 6.56
CA VAL A 74 4.93 -4.28 6.17
C VAL A 74 6.44 -4.55 6.22
N ALA A 75 7.27 -3.66 5.65
CA ALA A 75 8.71 -3.81 5.66
C ALA A 75 9.29 -3.80 7.08
N ALA A 76 8.89 -2.84 7.91
CA ALA A 76 9.33 -2.75 9.31
C ALA A 76 8.93 -3.99 10.14
N ARG A 77 7.82 -4.64 9.80
CA ARG A 77 7.37 -5.84 10.50
C ARG A 77 7.98 -7.14 9.96
N PHE A 78 8.26 -7.21 8.66
CA PHE A 78 8.89 -8.35 8.00
C PHE A 78 10.38 -8.46 8.36
N ASP A 79 11.08 -7.33 8.41
CA ASP A 79 12.47 -7.24 8.87
C ASP A 79 12.69 -5.95 9.68
N PRO A 80 12.59 -6.02 11.03
CA PRO A 80 12.77 -4.86 11.90
C PRO A 80 14.17 -4.21 11.80
N ALA A 81 15.16 -4.93 11.26
CA ALA A 81 16.52 -4.41 11.08
C ALA A 81 16.75 -3.76 9.70
N ARG A 82 15.83 -3.93 8.74
CA ARG A 82 15.87 -3.27 7.43
C ARG A 82 14.93 -2.06 7.41
N VAL A 83 15.52 -0.87 7.54
CA VAL A 83 14.87 0.38 7.08
C VAL A 83 15.13 0.50 5.55
N PRO A 84 14.12 0.69 4.68
CA PRO A 84 14.34 0.50 3.24
C PRO A 84 15.05 1.68 2.59
N THR A 85 16.25 1.45 2.05
CA THR A 85 16.94 2.34 1.08
C THR A 85 16.80 1.87 -0.37
N GLN A 86 16.12 0.76 -0.65
CA GLN A 86 15.99 0.17 -1.99
C GLN A 86 14.70 0.65 -2.69
N ARG A 87 14.73 1.85 -3.28
CA ARG A 87 13.52 2.46 -3.89
C ARG A 87 13.18 2.02 -5.31
N VAL A 88 14.11 1.42 -6.06
CA VAL A 88 13.94 1.20 -7.50
C VAL A 88 13.47 -0.22 -7.84
N THR A 89 13.83 -1.25 -7.06
CA THR A 89 13.38 -2.64 -7.30
C THR A 89 12.06 -2.98 -6.59
N ALA A 90 11.81 -2.35 -5.44
CA ALA A 90 10.63 -2.66 -4.62
C ALA A 90 9.31 -2.25 -5.27
N ALA A 91 9.29 -1.13 -6.01
CA ALA A 91 8.05 -0.67 -6.65
C ALA A 91 7.58 -1.60 -7.77
N ASP A 92 8.49 -2.08 -8.61
CA ASP A 92 8.18 -3.04 -9.67
C ASP A 92 7.84 -4.42 -9.09
N GLU A 93 8.52 -4.82 -8.01
CA GLU A 93 8.22 -6.03 -7.24
C GLU A 93 6.82 -5.99 -6.62
N ASP A 94 6.41 -4.86 -6.03
CA ASP A 94 5.06 -4.69 -5.47
C ASP A 94 3.97 -4.83 -6.53
N LEU A 95 4.17 -4.23 -7.71
CA LEU A 95 3.22 -4.33 -8.81
C LEU A 95 3.13 -5.76 -9.33
N ALA A 96 4.28 -6.44 -9.45
CA ALA A 96 4.31 -7.85 -9.81
C ALA A 96 3.61 -8.72 -8.77
N ILE A 97 3.79 -8.46 -7.47
CA ILE A 97 3.07 -9.16 -6.39
C ILE A 97 1.56 -8.89 -6.49
N LEU A 98 1.15 -7.63 -6.61
CA LEU A 98 -0.28 -7.29 -6.71
C LEU A 98 -0.93 -7.92 -7.94
N HIS A 99 -0.21 -7.98 -9.07
CA HIS A 99 -0.74 -8.53 -10.32
C HIS A 99 -0.72 -10.06 -10.36
N TYR A 100 0.43 -10.68 -10.09
CA TYR A 100 0.62 -12.12 -10.29
C TYR A 100 0.31 -12.96 -9.04
N VAL A 101 0.52 -12.42 -7.84
CA VAL A 101 0.32 -13.17 -6.58
C VAL A 101 -1.07 -12.88 -6.00
N VAL A 102 -1.45 -11.60 -5.93
CA VAL A 102 -2.77 -11.19 -5.43
C VAL A 102 -3.85 -11.32 -6.52
N GLY A 103 -3.48 -11.24 -7.79
CA GLY A 103 -4.40 -11.41 -8.92
C GLY A 103 -5.20 -10.17 -9.29
N LEU A 104 -4.75 -8.97 -8.91
CA LEU A 104 -5.44 -7.72 -9.22
C LEU A 104 -5.26 -7.33 -10.70
N ALA A 105 -6.31 -6.78 -11.31
CA ALA A 105 -6.22 -6.19 -12.63
C ALA A 105 -5.51 -4.82 -12.59
N THR A 106 -4.93 -4.40 -13.71
CA THR A 106 -4.17 -3.13 -13.82
C THR A 106 -4.92 -1.90 -13.29
N PRO A 107 -6.24 -1.72 -13.54
CA PRO A 107 -6.98 -0.59 -12.97
C PRO A 107 -7.10 -0.67 -11.44
N GLU A 108 -7.29 -1.86 -10.89
CA GLU A 108 -7.40 -2.06 -9.45
C GLU A 108 -6.06 -1.81 -8.74
N ILE A 109 -4.95 -2.13 -9.40
CA ILE A 109 -3.60 -1.82 -8.92
C ILE A 109 -3.37 -0.30 -8.92
N ALA A 110 -3.78 0.38 -9.98
CA ALA A 110 -3.73 1.84 -10.07
C ALA A 110 -4.51 2.50 -8.92
N ASP A 111 -5.71 1.99 -8.61
CA ASP A 111 -6.53 2.46 -7.48
C ASP A 111 -5.91 2.15 -6.11
N VAL A 112 -5.14 1.09 -5.97
CA VAL A 112 -4.47 0.72 -4.70
C VAL A 112 -3.20 1.53 -4.47
N VAL A 113 -2.40 1.69 -5.52
CA VAL A 113 -1.08 2.32 -5.49
C VAL A 113 -1.19 3.84 -5.63
N GLY A 114 -2.30 4.35 -6.15
CA GLY A 114 -2.49 5.76 -6.46
C GLY A 114 -1.65 6.17 -7.67
N THR A 115 -1.75 5.43 -8.77
CA THR A 115 -1.05 5.78 -10.02
C THR A 115 -1.96 5.58 -11.22
N ASP A 116 -1.51 5.92 -12.42
CA ASP A 116 -2.29 5.72 -13.63
C ASP A 116 -2.13 4.29 -14.18
N THR A 117 -3.19 3.76 -14.81
CA THR A 117 -3.21 2.40 -15.39
C THR A 117 -2.12 2.20 -16.45
N ALA A 118 -1.81 3.24 -17.24
CA ALA A 118 -0.74 3.17 -18.24
C ALA A 118 0.65 3.05 -17.59
N ASN A 119 0.85 3.69 -16.43
CA ASN A 119 2.09 3.58 -15.67
C ASN A 119 2.27 2.17 -15.10
N VAL A 120 1.21 1.59 -14.49
CA VAL A 120 1.22 0.19 -14.03
C VAL A 120 1.55 -0.76 -15.17
N ALA A 121 0.90 -0.62 -16.33
CA ALA A 121 1.15 -1.48 -17.48
C ALA A 121 2.58 -1.34 -18.02
N SER A 122 3.16 -0.13 -17.97
CA SER A 122 4.54 0.11 -18.37
C SER A 122 5.53 -0.57 -17.43
N GLN A 123 5.33 -0.44 -16.13
CA GLN A 123 6.18 -1.03 -15.09
C GLN A 123 6.09 -2.56 -15.08
N LEU A 124 4.89 -3.15 -15.25
CA LEU A 124 4.74 -4.61 -15.39
C LEU A 124 5.49 -5.16 -16.61
N ARG A 125 5.45 -4.45 -17.76
CA ARG A 125 6.23 -4.82 -18.95
C ARG A 125 7.74 -4.66 -18.76
N HIS A 126 8.17 -3.73 -17.92
CA HIS A 126 9.58 -3.56 -17.57
C HIS A 126 10.04 -4.74 -16.70
N ALA A 127 9.32 -5.03 -15.61
CA ALA A 127 9.62 -6.13 -14.71
C ALA A 127 9.69 -7.50 -15.41
N LEU A 128 8.78 -7.77 -16.36
CA LEU A 128 8.81 -9.00 -17.16
C LEU A 128 10.05 -9.11 -18.07
N ARG A 129 10.54 -7.99 -18.61
CA ARG A 129 11.75 -7.99 -19.45
C ARG A 129 12.98 -8.24 -18.60
N GLU A 130 13.08 -7.57 -17.46
CA GLU A 130 14.16 -7.82 -16.51
C GLU A 130 14.16 -9.26 -16.01
N ALA A 131 13.00 -9.88 -15.77
CA ALA A 131 12.92 -11.28 -15.34
C ALA A 131 13.30 -12.29 -16.45
N ALA A 132 13.22 -11.92 -17.73
CA ALA A 132 13.56 -12.78 -18.86
C ALA A 132 15.05 -12.69 -19.25
N ASP A 133 15.76 -11.66 -18.75
CA ASP A 133 17.18 -11.41 -19.03
C ASP A 133 18.14 -12.11 -18.03
N TRP A 134 17.65 -13.07 -17.23
CA TRP A 134 18.42 -13.91 -16.28
C TRP A 134 18.30 -15.40 -16.60
#